data_AF-A0AAV1LYM2-F1
#
_entry.id   AF-A0AAV1LYM2-F1
#
_cell.length_a   1.000
_cell.length_b   1.000
_cell.length_c   1.000
_cell.angle_alpha   90.00
_cell.angle_beta   90.00
_cell.angle_gamma   90.00
#
_symmetry.space_group_name_H-M   'P 1'
#
loop_
_entity.id
_entity.type
_entity.pdbx_description
1 polymer ?
#
loop_
_entity_poly.entity_id
_entity_poly.type
_entity_poly.pdbx_seq_one_letter_code
_entity_poly.pdbx_strand_id
1 'polypeptide(L)'
;MSTDFYIRYYVGHKGKFGHEFLEFEFRPDGKLRYANNSNYKNDTMIRKEAYVHACVMEELKRIIVDSEIMHEDDRLWPQPDRVGRQELEIVIGEEHISFTTSKTGSLVDVNQSRDPEGLRCFYYLVQDLKCLVFSLIGLHFKIKPI
;
A
#
# COMPACT_ATOMS: atom_id res chain seq x y z
N MET A 1 -25.82 -6.09 5.57
CA MET A 1 -24.87 -6.70 4.62
C MET A 1 -23.50 -6.35 5.14
N SER A 2 -22.60 -7.32 5.32
CA SER A 2 -21.27 -7.06 5.87
C SER A 2 -20.60 -5.96 5.04
N THR A 3 -20.39 -4.81 5.67
CA THR A 3 -19.67 -3.65 5.12
C THR A 3 -18.20 -3.74 5.51
N ASP A 4 -17.69 -4.96 5.70
CA ASP A 4 -16.32 -5.17 6.16
C ASP A 4 -15.39 -4.74 5.04
N PHE A 5 -14.67 -3.65 5.32
CA PHE A 5 -13.70 -3.09 4.42
C PHE A 5 -12.43 -2.81 5.19
N TYR A 6 -11.35 -3.41 4.73
CA TYR A 6 -10.03 -3.27 5.30
C TYR A 6 -9.02 -3.18 4.16
N ILE A 7 -8.05 -2.31 4.32
CA ILE A 7 -6.88 -2.33 3.44
C ILE A 7 -5.63 -1.93 4.23
N ARG A 8 -4.57 -2.70 4.03
CA ARG A 8 -3.23 -2.40 4.54
C ARG A 8 -2.22 -2.55 3.42
N TYR A 9 -1.34 -1.57 3.32
CA TYR A 9 -0.20 -1.64 2.43
C TYR A 9 1.09 -1.38 3.22
N TYR A 10 2.08 -2.21 2.96
CA TYR A 10 3.42 -2.10 3.51
C TYR A 10 4.44 -2.11 2.38
N VAL A 11 5.48 -1.27 2.50
CA VAL A 11 6.72 -1.43 1.75
C VAL A 11 7.89 -1.12 2.65
N GLY A 12 8.90 -1.97 2.62
CA GLY A 12 10.10 -1.74 3.41
C GLY A 12 11.28 -2.56 2.98
N HIS A 13 12.44 -2.17 3.46
CA HIS A 13 13.69 -2.89 3.25
C HIS A 13 14.64 -2.66 4.42
N LYS A 14 15.55 -3.61 4.64
CA LYS A 14 16.62 -3.47 5.64
C LYS A 14 17.93 -3.22 4.92
N GLY A 15 18.29 -1.94 4.84
CA GLY A 15 19.53 -1.47 4.22
C GLY A 15 20.67 -1.30 5.22
N LYS A 16 21.79 -0.75 4.73
CA LYS A 16 22.97 -0.41 5.55
C LYS A 16 22.64 0.56 6.69
N PHE A 17 21.61 1.38 6.52
CA PHE A 17 21.21 2.43 7.47
C PHE A 17 20.06 2.01 8.38
N GLY A 18 19.73 0.71 8.43
CA GLY A 18 18.66 0.17 9.26
C GLY A 18 17.40 -0.15 8.46
N HIS A 19 16.27 -0.21 9.16
CA HIS A 19 14.98 -0.58 8.58
C HIS A 19 14.23 0.67 8.12
N GLU A 20 14.02 0.79 6.81
CA GLU A 20 13.20 1.85 6.22
C GLU A 20 11.89 1.25 5.71
N PHE A 21 10.77 1.89 6.03
CA PHE A 21 9.46 1.41 5.61
C PHE A 21 8.43 2.52 5.53
N LEU A 22 7.39 2.27 4.75
CA LEU A 22 6.14 3.00 4.68
C LEU A 22 5.01 2.00 4.87
N GLU A 23 4.09 2.29 5.77
CA GLU A 23 2.90 1.50 6.01
C GLU A 23 1.69 2.41 6.19
N PHE A 24 0.57 2.02 5.59
CA PHE A 24 -0.72 2.62 5.90
C PHE A 24 -1.83 1.57 5.96
N GLU A 25 -2.83 1.86 6.77
CA GLU A 25 -3.96 0.99 7.04
C GLU A 25 -5.24 1.82 7.12
N PHE A 26 -6.30 1.38 6.44
CA PHE A 26 -7.67 1.85 6.64
C PHE A 26 -8.48 0.74 7.30
N ARG A 27 -9.01 1.03 8.49
CA ARG A 27 -9.84 0.11 9.26
C ARG A 27 -11.32 0.29 8.91
N PRO A 28 -12.19 -0.70 9.22
CA PRO A 28 -13.63 -0.62 8.91
C PRO A 28 -14.34 0.58 9.55
N ASP A 29 -13.82 1.12 10.65
CA ASP A 29 -14.34 2.30 11.35
C ASP A 29 -13.92 3.63 10.70
N GLY A 30 -13.24 3.61 9.55
CA GLY A 30 -12.74 4.80 8.86
C GLY A 30 -11.42 5.32 9.44
N LYS A 31 -10.77 4.59 10.36
CA LYS A 31 -9.48 5.01 10.90
C LYS A 31 -8.37 4.76 9.89
N LEU A 32 -7.76 5.83 9.40
CA LEU A 32 -6.50 5.82 8.66
C LEU A 32 -5.34 5.86 9.66
N ARG A 33 -4.43 4.89 9.57
CA ARG A 33 -3.17 4.85 10.29
C ARG A 33 -2.03 4.89 9.28
N TYR A 34 -1.04 5.73 9.55
CA TYR A 34 0.09 5.96 8.67
C TYR A 34 1.39 5.94 9.47
N ALA A 35 2.37 5.20 8.97
CA ALA A 35 3.72 5.16 9.52
C ALA A 35 4.75 5.24 8.39
N ASN A 36 5.72 6.12 8.54
CA ASN A 36 6.86 6.21 7.65
C ASN A 36 8.14 6.37 8.46
N ASN A 37 9.09 5.48 8.23
CA ASN A 37 10.41 5.50 8.83
C ASN A 37 11.45 5.57 7.71
N SER A 38 12.08 6.73 7.57
CA SER A 38 13.24 6.94 6.72
C SER A 38 14.45 7.22 7.61
N ASN A 39 15.59 6.59 7.31
CA ASN A 39 16.84 6.83 8.05
C ASN A 39 17.71 7.86 7.33
N TYR A 40 17.18 8.51 6.29
CA TYR A 40 17.85 9.58 5.58
C TYR A 40 17.98 10.80 6.49
N LYS A 41 19.22 11.20 6.79
CA LYS A 41 19.55 12.40 7.60
C LYS A 41 19.03 12.40 9.05
N ASN A 42 18.89 11.22 9.68
CA ASN A 42 18.37 11.08 11.06
C ASN A 42 16.94 11.63 11.23
N ASP A 43 16.09 11.47 10.22
CA ASP A 43 14.71 11.91 10.34
C ASP A 43 13.95 11.10 11.41
N THR A 44 12.98 11.73 12.07
CA THR A 44 12.17 11.05 13.07
C THR A 44 11.02 10.32 12.41
N MET A 45 10.81 9.05 12.79
CA MET A 45 9.67 8.25 12.33
C MET A 45 8.34 9.02 12.45
N ILE A 46 7.64 9.16 11.32
CA ILE A 46 6.34 9.79 11.24
C ILE A 46 5.28 8.74 11.59
N ARG A 47 4.45 9.01 12.60
CA ARG A 47 3.24 8.25 12.90
C ARG A 47 2.05 9.18 12.99
N LYS A 48 1.00 8.88 12.23
CA LYS A 48 -0.22 9.70 12.15
C LYS A 48 -1.44 8.81 12.11
N GLU A 49 -2.50 9.26 12.77
CA GLU A 49 -3.79 8.60 12.75
C GLU A 49 -4.89 9.66 12.59
N ALA A 50 -5.87 9.38 11.74
CA ALA A 50 -7.04 10.24 11.53
C ALA A 50 -8.25 9.37 11.18
N TYR A 51 -9.45 9.86 11.47
CA TYR A 51 -10.66 9.27 10.91
C TYR A 51 -11.01 9.99 9.62
N VAL A 52 -11.26 9.22 8.56
CA VAL A 52 -11.73 9.76 7.28
C VAL A 52 -13.25 9.65 7.18
N HIS A 53 -13.84 10.52 6.36
CA HIS A 53 -15.26 10.45 6.09
C HIS A 53 -15.61 9.21 5.24
N ALA A 54 -16.85 8.72 5.34
CA ALA A 54 -17.34 7.57 4.57
C ALA A 54 -17.10 7.71 3.05
N CYS A 55 -17.23 8.92 2.49
CA CYS A 55 -16.94 9.16 1.06
C CYS A 55 -15.50 8.81 0.66
N VAL A 56 -14.52 8.97 1.55
CA VAL A 56 -13.13 8.56 1.28
C VAL A 56 -13.02 7.04 1.25
N MET A 57 -13.75 6.37 2.15
CA MET A 57 -13.80 4.90 2.19
C MET A 57 -14.45 4.32 0.94
N GLU A 58 -15.55 4.91 0.48
CA GLU A 58 -16.23 4.49 -0.76
C GLU A 58 -15.38 4.75 -2.00
N GLU A 59 -14.66 5.86 -2.06
CA GLU A 59 -13.71 6.12 -3.16
C GLU A 59 -12.54 5.14 -3.15
N LEU A 60 -12.04 4.77 -1.96
CA LEU A 60 -10.99 3.76 -1.83
C LEU A 60 -11.46 2.38 -2.35
N LYS A 61 -12.69 1.99 -2.01
CA LYS A 61 -13.33 0.78 -2.57
C LYS A 61 -13.46 0.88 -4.09
N ARG A 62 -13.91 2.02 -4.62
CA ARG A 62 -14.05 2.22 -6.08
C ARG A 62 -12.72 2.04 -6.79
N ILE A 63 -11.64 2.64 -6.29
CA ILE A 63 -10.28 2.49 -6.84
C ILE A 63 -9.85 1.01 -6.86
N ILE A 64 -10.12 0.27 -5.78
CA ILE A 64 -9.76 -1.14 -5.69
C ILE A 64 -10.57 -2.00 -6.67
N VAL A 65 -11.88 -1.80 -6.74
CA VAL A 65 -12.76 -2.54 -7.65
C VAL A 65 -12.40 -2.26 -9.11
N ASP A 66 -12.20 -0.99 -9.47
CA ASP A 66 -11.84 -0.58 -10.84
C ASP A 66 -10.45 -1.09 -11.26
N SER A 67 -9.58 -1.39 -10.30
CA SER A 67 -8.26 -1.97 -10.60
C SER A 67 -8.30 -3.46 -10.95
N GLU A 68 -9.41 -4.15 -10.65
CA GLU A 68 -9.55 -5.62 -10.80
C GLU A 68 -8.54 -6.45 -9.97
N ILE A 69 -7.82 -5.82 -9.03
CA ILE A 69 -6.78 -6.46 -8.20
C ILE A 69 -7.27 -7.67 -7.39
N MET A 70 -8.57 -7.70 -7.07
CA MET A 70 -9.18 -8.80 -6.30
C MET A 70 -9.19 -10.12 -7.07
N HIS A 71 -8.95 -10.08 -8.39
CA HIS A 71 -8.86 -11.26 -9.26
C HIS A 71 -7.42 -11.73 -9.51
N GLU A 72 -6.42 -11.00 -9.00
CA GLU A 72 -5.00 -11.31 -9.19
C GLU A 72 -4.46 -12.28 -8.13
N ASP A 73 -3.28 -12.84 -8.41
CA ASP A 73 -2.64 -13.84 -7.55
C ASP A 73 -1.11 -13.71 -7.56
N ASP A 74 -0.50 -13.70 -6.37
CA ASP A 74 0.94 -13.46 -6.21
C ASP A 74 1.82 -14.71 -6.34
N ARG A 75 1.26 -15.89 -6.63
CA ARG A 75 2.01 -17.16 -6.75
C ARG A 75 3.19 -17.09 -7.73
N LEU A 76 3.09 -16.26 -8.76
CA LEU A 76 4.13 -16.08 -9.78
C LEU A 76 4.98 -14.82 -9.57
N TRP A 77 4.66 -14.01 -8.57
CA TRP A 77 5.35 -12.74 -8.33
C TRP A 77 6.72 -12.98 -7.67
N PRO A 78 7.68 -12.06 -7.88
CA PRO A 78 8.99 -12.16 -7.24
C PRO A 78 8.88 -12.19 -5.72
N GLN A 79 9.51 -13.17 -5.08
CA GLN A 79 9.50 -13.29 -3.62
C GLN A 79 10.33 -12.18 -2.95
N PRO A 80 9.96 -11.72 -1.74
CA PRO A 80 10.73 -10.70 -1.02
C PRO A 80 12.21 -11.05 -0.86
N ASP A 81 13.07 -10.05 -1.00
CA ASP A 81 14.52 -10.23 -0.94
C ASP A 81 15.20 -9.14 -0.10
N ARG A 82 16.51 -8.96 -0.29
CA ARG A 82 17.30 -7.92 0.42
C ARG A 82 17.00 -6.50 -0.07
N VAL A 83 16.55 -6.34 -1.31
CA VAL A 83 16.18 -5.06 -1.92
C VAL A 83 14.90 -4.53 -1.30
N GLY A 84 13.95 -5.42 -0.99
CA GLY A 84 12.82 -5.08 -0.16
C GLY A 84 11.65 -6.05 -0.24
N ARG A 85 10.57 -5.63 0.41
CA ARG A 85 9.31 -6.34 0.55
C ARG A 85 8.15 -5.37 0.37
N GLN A 86 7.12 -5.81 -0.33
CA GLN A 86 5.82 -5.19 -0.38
C GLN A 86 4.77 -6.18 0.12
N GLU A 87 3.78 -5.67 0.85
CA GLU A 87 2.59 -6.42 1.24
C GLU A 87 1.36 -5.57 0.95
N LEU A 88 0.30 -6.22 0.47
CA LEU A 88 -1.01 -5.61 0.30
C LEU A 88 -2.05 -6.61 0.78
N GLU A 89 -2.89 -6.18 1.71
CA GLU A 89 -3.97 -6.97 2.25
C GLU A 89 -5.26 -6.18 2.11
N ILE A 90 -6.29 -6.80 1.53
CA ILE A 90 -7.58 -6.16 1.28
C ILE A 90 -8.71 -7.11 1.64
N VAL A 91 -9.69 -6.61 2.38
CA VAL A 91 -10.99 -7.25 2.62
C VAL A 91 -12.07 -6.37 2.04
N ILE A 92 -12.92 -6.92 1.16
CA ILE A 92 -14.14 -6.27 0.65
C ILE A 92 -15.29 -7.28 0.76
N GLY A 93 -16.18 -7.06 1.72
CA GLY A 93 -17.29 -7.98 1.97
C GLY A 93 -16.77 -9.36 2.39
N GLU A 94 -17.02 -10.37 1.57
CA GLU A 94 -16.57 -11.75 1.81
C GLU A 94 -15.24 -12.08 1.11
N GLU A 95 -14.75 -11.20 0.24
CA GLU A 95 -13.49 -11.40 -0.48
C GLU A 95 -12.29 -10.90 0.33
N HIS A 96 -11.24 -11.72 0.38
CA HIS A 96 -9.98 -11.40 1.07
C HIS A 96 -8.79 -11.80 0.20
N ILE A 97 -7.91 -10.84 -0.04
CA ILE A 97 -6.61 -11.07 -0.69
C ILE A 97 -5.48 -10.60 0.23
N SER A 98 -4.34 -11.29 0.11
CA SER A 98 -3.12 -10.94 0.82
C SER A 98 -1.92 -11.28 -0.05
N PHE A 99 -1.30 -10.26 -0.63
CA PHE A 99 -0.13 -10.41 -1.48
C PHE A 99 1.15 -10.08 -0.74
N THR A 100 2.23 -10.78 -1.10
CA THR A 100 3.59 -10.52 -0.65
C THR A 100 4.55 -10.65 -1.83
N THR A 101 5.27 -9.57 -2.15
CA THR A 101 6.20 -9.53 -3.28
C THR A 101 7.48 -8.74 -2.96
N SER A 102 8.49 -8.84 -3.81
CA SER A 102 9.69 -8.00 -3.74
C SER A 102 9.36 -6.55 -4.10
N LYS A 103 10.27 -5.63 -3.77
CA LYS A 103 10.13 -4.22 -4.13
C LYS A 103 10.24 -4.05 -5.64
N THR A 104 9.16 -3.60 -6.29
CA THR A 104 9.16 -3.24 -7.71
C THR A 104 9.74 -1.84 -7.91
N GLY A 105 10.84 -1.74 -8.68
CA GLY A 105 11.52 -0.46 -8.93
C GLY A 105 10.95 0.29 -10.14
N SER A 106 10.57 -0.44 -11.18
CA SER A 106 10.16 0.12 -12.47
C SER A 106 9.23 -0.80 -13.26
N LEU A 107 8.61 -0.27 -14.32
CA LEU A 107 7.86 -1.08 -15.29
C LEU A 107 8.73 -2.11 -16.04
N VAL A 108 10.06 -1.92 -16.08
CA VAL A 108 10.96 -2.94 -16.65
C VAL A 108 10.92 -4.21 -15.80
N ASP A 109 10.97 -4.07 -14.48
CA ASP A 109 10.90 -5.21 -13.55
C ASP A 109 9.56 -5.94 -13.68
N VAL A 110 8.47 -5.19 -13.86
CA VAL A 110 7.12 -5.73 -14.10
C VAL A 110 7.08 -6.55 -15.38
N ASN A 111 7.56 -5.96 -16.49
CA ASN A 111 7.52 -6.60 -17.81
C ASN A 111 8.41 -7.84 -17.92
N GLN A 112 9.44 -7.96 -17.07
CA GLN A 112 10.33 -9.12 -17.01
C GLN A 112 9.86 -10.21 -16.03
N SER A 113 8.77 -9.97 -15.30
CA SER A 113 8.23 -10.93 -14.34
C SER A 113 7.52 -12.11 -15.01
N ARG A 114 7.18 -13.13 -14.23
CA ARG A 114 6.43 -14.30 -14.71
C ARG A 114 4.93 -14.05 -14.84
N ASP A 115 4.46 -12.93 -14.31
CA ASP A 115 3.09 -12.44 -14.44
C ASP A 115 3.08 -10.91 -14.61
N PRO A 116 3.39 -10.42 -15.83
CA PRO A 116 3.46 -8.98 -16.09
C PRO A 116 2.13 -8.26 -16.00
N GLU A 117 0.99 -8.95 -16.14
CA GLU A 117 -0.34 -8.33 -16.11
C GLU A 117 -0.78 -8.08 -14.68
N GLY A 118 -0.77 -9.11 -13.82
CA GLY A 118 -1.14 -8.95 -12.42
C GLY A 118 -0.19 -8.04 -11.66
N LEU A 119 1.13 -8.15 -11.92
CA LEU A 119 2.10 -7.28 -11.27
C LEU A 119 2.01 -5.82 -11.76
N ARG A 120 1.51 -5.57 -12.98
CA ARG A 120 1.21 -4.22 -13.48
C ARG A 120 -0.03 -3.64 -12.83
N CYS A 121 -1.09 -4.44 -12.66
CA CYS A 121 -2.27 -4.07 -11.90
C CYS A 121 -1.87 -3.64 -10.47
N PHE A 122 -1.12 -4.49 -9.77
CA PHE A 122 -0.58 -4.18 -8.44
C PHE A 122 0.26 -2.89 -8.42
N TYR A 123 1.16 -2.71 -9.39
CA TYR A 123 2.04 -1.55 -9.48
C TYR A 123 1.28 -0.22 -9.60
N TYR A 124 0.22 -0.17 -10.42
CA TYR A 124 -0.58 1.04 -10.59
C TYR A 124 -1.51 1.29 -9.40
N LEU A 125 -2.19 0.26 -8.90
CA LEU A 125 -3.03 0.40 -7.70
C LEU A 125 -2.23 0.96 -6.52
N VAL A 126 -1.05 0.42 -6.25
CA VAL A 126 -0.18 0.91 -5.16
C VAL A 126 0.18 2.39 -5.32
N GLN A 127 0.34 2.88 -6.55
CA GLN A 127 0.59 4.30 -6.80
C GLN A 127 -0.63 5.16 -6.50
N ASP A 128 -1.81 4.75 -6.96
CA ASP A 128 -3.06 5.47 -6.70
C ASP A 128 -3.35 5.57 -5.19
N LEU A 129 -3.17 4.45 -4.48
CA LEU A 129 -3.30 4.39 -3.02
C LEU A 129 -2.33 5.35 -2.31
N LYS A 130 -1.05 5.36 -2.72
CA LYS A 130 -0.04 6.28 -2.17
C LYS A 130 -0.40 7.73 -2.45
N CYS A 131 -0.85 8.06 -3.66
CA CYS A 131 -1.26 9.41 -4.02
C CYS A 131 -2.40 9.91 -3.12
N LEU A 132 -3.41 9.08 -2.89
CA LEU A 132 -4.53 9.39 -2.00
C LEU A 132 -4.06 9.58 -0.55
N VAL A 133 -3.30 8.64 -0.01
CA VAL A 133 -2.82 8.68 1.39
C VAL A 133 -1.89 9.87 1.62
N PHE A 134 -0.96 10.15 0.71
CA PHE A 134 -0.05 11.30 0.83
C PHE A 134 -0.80 12.63 0.78
N SER A 135 -1.84 12.72 -0.04
CA SER A 135 -2.72 13.90 -0.08
C SER A 135 -3.47 14.08 1.24
N LEU A 136 -4.07 13.02 1.79
CA LEU A 136 -4.78 13.05 3.07
C LEU A 136 -3.84 13.45 4.22
N ILE A 137 -2.71 12.78 4.37
CA ILE A 137 -1.75 13.03 5.44
C ILE A 137 -1.12 14.41 5.31
N GLY A 138 -0.69 14.79 4.11
CA GLY A 138 -0.03 16.07 3.86
C GLY A 138 -0.95 17.26 4.09
N LEU A 139 -2.20 17.21 3.59
CA LEU A 139 -3.15 18.30 3.75
C LEU A 139 -3.69 18.41 5.17
N HIS A 140 -3.96 17.29 5.84
CA HIS A 140 -4.53 17.27 7.18
C HIS A 140 -3.50 17.67 8.25
N PHE A 141 -2.30 17.09 8.20
CA PHE A 141 -1.26 17.34 9.21
C PHE A 141 -0.28 18.45 8.85
N LYS A 142 -0.34 19.00 7.62
CA LYS A 142 0.57 20.03 7.12
C LYS A 142 2.04 19.61 7.15
N ILE A 143 2.30 18.35 6.80
CA ILE A 143 3.65 17.76 6.76
C ILE A 143 4.00 17.28 5.35
N LYS A 144 5.30 17.07 5.10
CA LYS A 144 5.72 16.24 3.97
C LYS A 144 5.51 14.77 4.37
N PRO A 145 4.76 13.97 3.59
CA PRO A 145 4.49 12.57 3.89
C PRO A 145 5.65 11.65 3.45
N ILE A 146 6.86 12.19 3.28
CA ILE A 146 8.09 11.48 2.87
C ILE A 146 9.24 12.09 3.64
#